data_AF-A0A316X1U6-F1
#
_entry.id   AF-A0A316X1U6-F1
#
_cell.length_a   1.000
_cell.length_b   1.000
_cell.length_c   1.000
_cell.angle_alpha   90.00
_cell.angle_beta   90.00
_cell.angle_gamma   90.00
#
_symmetry.space_group_name_H-M   'P 1'
#
loop_
_entity.id
_entity.type
_entity.pdbx_description
1 polymer ?
#
loop_
_entity_poly.entity_id
_entity_poly.type
_entity_poly.pdbx_seq_one_letter_code
_entity_poly.pdbx_strand_id
1 'polypeptide(L)'
;MKYFVSLSFSLLTCLLSCQKAERKSPLTQNSDKKVKADTIITSSTILMLSPDEAEIADIKKKQGEDNFYTIADDANYYSAEINEAAPDKIIFTDHKIIEFPKEKYVFDKKESQNKWLIIDYKAGSKPKIYSLADYFLHLTGK
;
A
#
# COMPACT_ATOMS: atom_id res chain seq x y z
N MET A 1 -51.48 33.23 34.96
CA MET A 1 -51.51 33.52 33.50
C MET A 1 -50.73 32.39 32.83
N LYS A 2 -51.33 31.40 32.15
CA LYS A 2 -51.84 31.42 30.75
C LYS A 2 -50.86 32.24 29.89
N TYR A 3 -50.19 31.73 28.85
CA TYR A 3 -50.76 31.17 27.62
C TYR A 3 -49.76 30.27 26.84
N PHE A 4 -50.32 29.18 26.30
CA PHE A 4 -50.18 28.61 24.95
C PHE A 4 -48.84 28.15 24.33
N VAL A 5 -48.89 26.85 24.02
CA VAL A 5 -48.26 26.04 22.97
C VAL A 5 -48.15 26.74 21.60
N SER A 6 -47.04 26.51 20.90
CA SER A 6 -47.09 26.21 19.45
C SER A 6 -45.80 25.53 18.98
N LEU A 7 -45.95 24.26 18.65
CA LEU A 7 -45.06 23.46 17.82
C LEU A 7 -45.27 23.92 16.37
N SER A 8 -44.24 24.41 15.68
CA SER A 8 -44.30 24.48 14.21
C SER A 8 -43.10 23.81 13.58
N PHE A 9 -43.42 22.74 12.87
CA PHE A 9 -42.57 21.90 12.07
C PHE A 9 -42.58 22.52 10.67
N SER A 10 -41.50 23.19 10.26
CA SER A 10 -41.36 23.63 8.87
C SER A 10 -40.53 22.62 8.09
N LEU A 11 -41.27 21.83 7.31
CA LEU A 11 -40.80 20.97 6.23
C LEU A 11 -40.05 21.78 5.15
N LEU A 12 -39.03 21.11 4.59
CA LEU A 12 -38.74 21.01 3.15
C LEU A 12 -38.37 22.33 2.44
N THR A 13 -37.14 22.43 1.93
CA THR A 13 -36.94 22.21 0.49
C THR A 13 -35.50 21.80 0.19
N CYS A 14 -35.33 20.56 -0.29
CA CYS A 14 -34.16 20.14 -1.06
C CYS A 14 -34.28 20.72 -2.47
N LEU A 15 -33.45 21.71 -2.79
CA LEU A 15 -33.21 22.13 -4.17
C LEU A 15 -31.72 22.42 -4.36
N LEU A 16 -30.90 21.37 -4.48
CA LEU A 16 -29.63 21.49 -5.18
C LEU A 16 -29.76 20.78 -6.52
N SER A 17 -30.07 21.64 -7.48
CA SER A 17 -30.07 21.43 -8.92
C SER A 17 -28.87 20.61 -9.38
N CYS A 18 -29.16 19.41 -9.91
CA CYS A 18 -28.20 18.58 -10.60
C CYS A 18 -27.96 19.16 -12.01
N GLN A 19 -27.02 20.09 -12.13
CA GLN A 19 -26.57 20.54 -13.46
C GLN A 19 -25.65 19.48 -14.06
N LYS A 20 -26.20 18.67 -14.97
CA LYS A 20 -25.42 17.81 -15.87
C LYS A 20 -24.67 18.71 -16.86
N ALA A 21 -23.47 19.14 -16.49
CA ALA A 21 -22.54 19.77 -17.41
C ALA A 21 -21.75 18.66 -18.16
N GLU A 22 -22.19 18.33 -19.38
CA GLU A 22 -21.37 17.56 -20.31
C GLU A 22 -20.19 18.41 -20.78
N ARG A 23 -19.08 18.37 -20.03
CA ARG A 23 -17.78 18.75 -20.57
C ARG A 23 -17.28 17.60 -21.43
N LYS A 24 -17.27 17.79 -22.75
CA LYS A 24 -16.40 17.03 -23.64
C LYS A 24 -14.96 17.26 -23.18
N SER A 25 -14.41 16.31 -22.44
CA SER A 25 -12.99 16.31 -22.11
C SER A 25 -12.23 16.14 -23.43
N PRO A 26 -11.25 17.01 -23.75
CA PRO A 26 -10.27 16.64 -24.75
C PRO A 26 -9.59 15.39 -24.20
N LEU A 27 -9.60 14.31 -24.98
CA LEU A 27 -8.73 13.17 -24.77
C LEU A 27 -7.31 13.68 -25.05
N THR A 28 -6.73 14.39 -24.10
CA THR A 28 -5.30 14.59 -24.04
C THR A 28 -4.76 13.20 -23.81
N GLN A 29 -4.25 12.57 -24.86
CA GLN A 29 -3.31 11.46 -24.74
C GLN A 29 -2.10 12.01 -23.98
N ASN A 30 -2.19 12.03 -22.66
CA ASN A 30 -1.01 11.93 -21.84
C ASN A 30 -0.42 10.58 -22.23
N SER A 31 0.60 10.62 -23.08
CA SER A 31 1.62 9.59 -23.08
C SER A 31 2.25 9.65 -21.68
N ASP A 32 1.58 9.01 -20.72
CA ASP A 32 2.18 8.68 -19.44
C ASP A 32 3.49 8.00 -19.81
N LYS A 33 4.61 8.65 -19.48
CA LYS A 33 5.90 7.98 -19.50
C LYS A 33 5.72 6.78 -18.57
N LYS A 34 5.42 5.61 -19.13
CA LYS A 34 5.28 4.37 -18.38
C LYS A 34 6.61 4.22 -17.65
N VAL A 35 6.59 4.42 -16.34
CA VAL A 35 7.80 4.29 -15.53
C VAL A 35 8.29 2.86 -15.77
N LYS A 36 9.52 2.73 -16.26
CA LYS A 36 10.07 1.43 -16.62
C LYS A 36 10.17 0.61 -15.34
N ALA A 37 9.55 -0.57 -15.33
CA ALA A 37 9.66 -1.49 -14.21
C ALA A 37 11.10 -1.99 -14.07
N ASP A 38 11.55 -2.15 -12.83
CA ASP A 38 12.87 -2.71 -12.52
C ASP A 38 12.91 -4.20 -12.82
N THR A 39 11.77 -4.88 -12.59
CA THR A 39 11.61 -6.31 -12.83
C THR A 39 10.17 -6.67 -13.22
N ILE A 40 10.00 -7.88 -13.76
CA ILE A 40 8.71 -8.46 -14.14
C ILE A 40 8.58 -9.83 -13.46
N ILE A 41 7.49 -10.04 -12.72
CA ILE A 41 7.19 -11.29 -12.01
C ILE A 41 6.02 -12.00 -12.68
N THR A 42 6.26 -13.20 -13.21
CA THR A 42 5.27 -13.95 -14.00
C THR A 42 4.79 -15.25 -13.33
N SER A 43 5.41 -15.67 -12.23
CA SER A 43 5.07 -16.87 -11.46
C SER A 43 4.86 -16.54 -9.99
N SER A 44 4.09 -17.38 -9.30
CA SER A 44 3.91 -17.26 -7.84
C SER A 44 5.27 -17.21 -7.14
N THR A 45 5.42 -16.29 -6.19
CA THR A 45 6.66 -16.07 -5.44
C THR A 45 6.38 -15.23 -4.20
N ILE A 46 7.28 -15.30 -3.23
CA ILE A 46 7.33 -14.40 -2.09
C ILE A 46 8.56 -13.52 -2.24
N LEU A 47 8.37 -12.20 -2.22
CA LEU A 47 9.46 -11.22 -2.27
C LEU A 47 9.56 -10.51 -0.92
N MET A 48 10.78 -10.34 -0.41
CA MET A 48 11.06 -9.49 0.74
C MET A 48 11.87 -8.27 0.26
N LEU A 49 11.35 -7.09 0.55
CA LEU A 49 11.97 -5.82 0.18
C LEU A 49 12.47 -5.12 1.46
N SER A 50 13.67 -4.57 1.40
CA SER A 50 14.28 -3.74 2.44
C SER A 50 14.46 -2.31 1.93
N PRO A 51 14.48 -1.27 2.79
CA PRO A 51 14.74 0.10 2.36
C PRO A 51 16.13 0.24 1.74
N ASP A 52 16.25 1.12 0.75
CA ASP A 52 17.55 1.58 0.27
C ASP A 52 18.14 2.70 1.15
N GLU A 53 19.34 3.18 0.82
CA GLU A 53 20.00 4.24 1.59
C GLU A 53 19.18 5.55 1.67
N ALA A 54 18.48 5.91 0.58
CA ALA A 54 17.67 7.13 0.54
C ALA A 54 16.41 6.98 1.41
N GLU A 55 15.78 5.82 1.38
CA GLU A 55 14.65 5.45 2.23
C GLU A 55 15.07 5.37 3.69
N ILE A 56 16.26 4.82 4.01
CA ILE A 56 16.83 4.82 5.37
C ILE A 56 17.02 6.25 5.87
N ALA A 57 17.63 7.12 5.06
CA ALA A 57 17.84 8.52 5.43
C ALA A 57 16.52 9.25 5.67
N ASP A 58 15.50 8.99 4.84
CA ASP A 58 14.16 9.55 4.99
C ASP A 58 13.46 9.04 6.27
N ILE A 59 13.58 7.76 6.59
CA ILE A 59 13.04 7.18 7.83
C ILE A 59 13.72 7.81 9.06
N LYS A 60 15.06 7.85 9.09
CA LYS A 60 15.81 8.51 10.18
C LYS A 60 15.38 9.95 10.39
N LYS A 61 15.20 10.70 9.29
CA LYS A 61 14.73 12.08 9.32
C LYS A 61 13.31 12.22 9.88
N LYS A 62 12.40 11.30 9.54
CA LYS A 62 10.99 11.35 9.94
C LYS A 62 10.73 10.83 11.35
N GLN A 63 11.40 9.75 11.75
CA GLN A 63 11.13 9.03 12.99
C GLN A 63 12.14 9.35 14.10
N GLY A 64 13.29 9.93 13.76
CA GLY A 64 14.42 10.06 14.66
C GLY A 64 15.33 8.84 14.61
N GLU A 65 16.60 9.03 14.98
CA GLU A 65 17.63 8.00 14.84
C GLU A 65 17.44 6.82 15.81
N ASP A 66 17.08 7.08 17.07
CA ASP A 66 16.84 6.02 18.06
C ASP A 66 15.64 5.13 17.68
N ASN A 67 14.54 5.75 17.23
CA ASN A 67 13.37 5.02 16.74
C ASN A 67 13.70 4.23 15.47
N PHE A 68 14.53 4.78 14.58
CA PHE A 68 14.98 4.04 13.39
C PHE A 68 15.66 2.74 13.77
N TYR A 69 16.56 2.75 14.76
CA TYR A 69 17.25 1.51 15.18
C TYR A 69 16.30 0.50 15.81
N THR A 70 15.29 0.96 16.55
CA THR A 70 14.23 0.08 17.06
C THR A 70 13.46 -0.58 15.92
N ILE A 71 13.02 0.20 14.93
CA ILE A 71 12.31 -0.31 13.74
C ILE A 71 13.18 -1.29 12.94
N ALA A 72 14.48 -0.98 12.80
CA ALA A 72 15.42 -1.83 12.07
C ALA A 72 15.67 -3.16 12.81
N ASP A 73 15.73 -3.14 14.14
CA ASP A 73 15.88 -4.35 14.96
C ASP A 73 14.63 -5.24 14.84
N ASP A 74 13.44 -4.66 14.97
CA ASP A 74 12.17 -5.37 14.74
C ASP A 74 12.12 -5.97 13.33
N ALA A 75 12.53 -5.20 12.32
CA ALA A 75 12.55 -5.68 10.94
C ALA A 75 13.51 -6.87 10.77
N ASN A 76 14.70 -6.81 11.37
CA ASN A 76 15.67 -7.91 11.33
C ASN A 76 15.11 -9.16 12.03
N TYR A 77 14.51 -8.99 13.21
CA TYR A 77 13.86 -10.07 13.94
C TYR A 77 12.79 -10.75 13.10
N TYR A 78 11.80 -9.99 12.60
CA TYR A 78 10.72 -10.58 11.80
C TYR A 78 11.22 -11.15 10.47
N SER A 79 12.21 -10.53 9.83
CA SER A 79 12.82 -11.09 8.62
C SER A 79 13.43 -12.46 8.86
N ALA A 80 14.12 -12.67 9.99
CA ALA A 80 14.69 -13.96 10.37
C ALA A 80 13.60 -15.00 10.63
N GLU A 81 12.62 -14.66 11.48
CA GLU A 81 11.50 -15.53 11.84
C GLU A 81 10.67 -15.94 10.60
N ILE A 82 10.40 -15.00 9.71
CA ILE A 82 9.69 -15.26 8.45
C ILE A 82 10.50 -16.20 7.56
N ASN A 83 11.81 -15.97 7.43
CA ASN A 83 12.65 -16.81 6.58
C ASN A 83 12.77 -18.25 7.10
N GLU A 84 12.67 -18.45 8.42
CA GLU A 84 12.62 -19.79 9.03
C GLU A 84 11.24 -20.45 8.88
N ALA A 85 10.16 -19.69 9.06
CA ALA A 85 8.79 -20.22 9.08
C ALA A 85 8.15 -20.36 7.70
N ALA A 86 8.65 -19.68 6.67
CA ALA A 86 8.01 -19.66 5.35
C ALA A 86 8.07 -21.04 4.66
N PRO A 87 6.95 -21.52 4.09
CA PRO A 87 6.92 -22.81 3.39
C PRO A 87 7.66 -22.78 2.05
N ASP A 88 7.71 -21.60 1.43
CA ASP A 88 8.34 -21.36 0.14
C ASP A 88 9.55 -20.44 0.30
N LYS A 89 10.53 -20.59 -0.59
CA LYS A 89 11.72 -19.74 -0.60
C LYS A 89 11.36 -18.27 -0.81
N ILE A 90 11.87 -17.42 0.07
CA ILE A 90 11.75 -15.97 -0.04
C ILE A 90 12.87 -15.41 -0.92
N ILE A 91 12.52 -14.52 -1.84
CA ILE A 91 13.48 -13.80 -2.67
C ILE A 91 13.67 -12.39 -2.09
N PHE A 92 14.88 -12.13 -1.60
CA PHE A 92 15.29 -10.79 -1.17
C PHE A 92 15.61 -9.94 -2.40
N THR A 93 15.07 -8.72 -2.45
CA THR A 93 15.25 -7.84 -3.61
C THR A 93 15.21 -6.37 -3.23
N ASP A 94 15.95 -5.57 -4.00
CA ASP A 94 16.03 -4.11 -3.94
C ASP A 94 15.14 -3.42 -5.01
N HIS A 95 14.40 -4.19 -5.81
CA HIS A 95 13.51 -3.66 -6.83
C HIS A 95 12.43 -2.76 -6.22
N LYS A 96 12.20 -1.60 -6.85
CA LYS A 96 11.22 -0.60 -6.39
C LYS A 96 9.93 -0.66 -7.20
N ILE A 97 10.06 -0.91 -8.50
CA ILE A 97 8.93 -0.98 -9.42
C ILE A 97 8.86 -2.39 -9.99
N ILE A 98 7.80 -3.11 -9.64
CA ILE A 98 7.64 -4.54 -9.94
C ILE A 98 6.35 -4.71 -10.75
N GLU A 99 6.47 -5.20 -11.99
CA GLU A 99 5.32 -5.46 -12.84
C GLU A 99 4.84 -6.92 -12.69
N PHE A 100 3.54 -7.07 -12.44
CA PHE A 100 2.82 -8.34 -12.37
C PHE A 100 1.83 -8.38 -13.57
N PRO A 101 2.30 -8.78 -14.76
CA PRO A 101 1.55 -8.61 -16.00
C PRO A 101 0.30 -9.48 -16.08
N LYS A 102 0.27 -10.64 -15.42
CA LYS A 102 -0.90 -11.53 -15.39
C LYS A 102 -2.11 -10.86 -14.72
N GLU A 103 -1.87 -9.97 -13.77
CA GLU A 103 -2.88 -9.27 -12.98
C GLU A 103 -3.07 -7.82 -13.46
N LYS A 104 -2.30 -7.38 -14.47
CA LYS A 104 -2.23 -5.99 -14.92
C LYS A 104 -1.95 -5.04 -13.75
N TYR A 105 -1.07 -5.48 -12.84
CA TYR A 105 -0.73 -4.74 -11.63
C TYR A 105 0.74 -4.34 -11.65
N VAL A 106 1.01 -3.11 -11.22
CA VAL A 106 2.37 -2.60 -11.00
C VAL A 106 2.44 -2.18 -9.55
N PHE A 107 3.42 -2.73 -8.84
CA PHE A 107 3.79 -2.28 -7.51
C PHE A 107 4.84 -1.18 -7.65
N ASP A 108 4.64 -0.04 -6.99
CA ASP A 108 5.66 1.00 -6.78
C ASP A 108 5.88 1.17 -5.28
N LYS A 109 7.09 0.81 -4.82
CA LYS A 109 7.49 0.90 -3.41
C LYS A 109 7.40 2.32 -2.85
N LYS A 110 7.48 3.35 -3.68
CA LYS A 110 7.32 4.76 -3.24
C LYS A 110 5.93 5.01 -2.65
N GLU A 111 4.90 4.32 -3.14
CA GLU A 111 3.52 4.44 -2.68
C GLU A 111 3.27 3.67 -1.37
N SER A 112 4.18 2.77 -0.97
CA SER A 112 4.08 2.01 0.27
C SER A 112 4.52 2.83 1.49
N GLN A 113 3.75 2.74 2.58
CA GLN A 113 4.14 3.33 3.87
C GLN A 113 5.31 2.57 4.52
N ASN A 114 5.26 1.24 4.49
CA ASN A 114 6.33 0.39 4.99
C ASN A 114 7.43 0.26 3.94
N LYS A 115 8.70 0.33 4.37
CA LYS A 115 9.85 0.13 3.48
C LYS A 115 10.50 -1.24 3.62
N TRP A 116 10.32 -1.88 4.78
CA TRP A 116 10.43 -3.32 4.95
C TRP A 116 9.05 -3.94 4.73
N LEU A 117 8.92 -4.79 3.71
CA LEU A 117 7.63 -5.39 3.36
C LEU A 117 7.79 -6.75 2.67
N ILE A 118 6.71 -7.52 2.68
CA ILE A 118 6.56 -8.74 1.91
C ILE A 118 5.55 -8.51 0.79
N ILE A 119 5.88 -9.03 -0.40
CA ILE A 119 4.92 -9.26 -1.47
C ILE A 119 4.71 -10.77 -1.58
N ASP A 120 3.54 -11.24 -1.15
CA ASP A 120 3.09 -12.62 -1.38
C ASP A 120 2.25 -12.62 -2.66
N TYR A 121 2.83 -13.18 -3.72
CA TYR A 121 2.20 -13.24 -5.02
C TYR A 121 1.86 -14.68 -5.40
N LYS A 122 0.58 -14.89 -5.72
CA LYS A 122 0.06 -16.12 -6.32
C LYS A 122 -0.44 -15.81 -7.72
N ALA A 123 0.15 -16.42 -8.75
CA ALA A 123 -0.21 -16.16 -10.13
C ALA A 123 -1.72 -16.39 -10.37
N GLY A 124 -2.38 -15.42 -10.99
CA GLY A 124 -3.83 -15.37 -11.14
C GLY A 124 -4.56 -14.61 -10.03
N SER A 125 -3.85 -14.08 -9.03
CA SER A 125 -4.40 -13.24 -7.96
C SER A 125 -3.54 -12.00 -7.75
N LYS A 126 -4.18 -10.86 -7.47
CA LYS A 126 -3.47 -9.61 -7.18
C LYS A 126 -2.46 -9.85 -6.03
N PRO A 127 -1.21 -9.38 -6.13
CA PRO A 127 -0.24 -9.52 -5.06
C PRO A 127 -0.74 -8.93 -3.74
N LYS A 128 -0.47 -9.62 -2.63
CA LYS A 128 -0.76 -9.14 -1.29
C LYS A 128 0.50 -8.54 -0.69
N ILE A 129 0.35 -7.36 -0.10
CA ILE A 129 1.45 -6.60 0.48
C ILE A 129 1.27 -6.59 1.99
N TYR A 130 2.31 -6.97 2.72
CA TYR A 130 2.31 -7.06 4.17
C TYR A 130 3.47 -6.27 4.77
N SER A 131 3.27 -5.74 5.99
CA SER A 131 4.42 -5.49 6.86
C SER A 131 5.07 -6.81 7.26
N LEU A 132 6.31 -6.78 7.76
CA LEU A 132 6.96 -8.00 8.26
C LEU A 132 6.18 -8.60 9.44
N ALA A 133 5.72 -7.78 10.39
CA ALA A 133 4.93 -8.27 11.52
C ALA A 133 3.61 -8.93 11.06
N ASP A 134 2.88 -8.32 10.13
CA ASP A 134 1.61 -8.89 9.63
C ASP A 134 1.83 -10.21 8.89
N TYR A 135 2.92 -10.32 8.11
CA TYR A 135 3.23 -11.56 7.40
C TYR A 135 3.64 -12.67 8.36
N PHE A 136 4.39 -12.35 9.42
CA PHE A 136 4.72 -13.30 10.47
C PHE A 136 3.47 -13.83 11.19
N LEU A 137 2.51 -12.96 11.52
CA LEU A 137 1.22 -13.38 12.07
C LEU A 137 0.44 -14.25 11.07
N HIS A 138 0.46 -13.88 9.79
CA HIS A 138 -0.16 -14.66 8.72
C HIS A 138 0.40 -16.10 8.64
N LEU A 139 1.71 -16.27 8.80
CA LEU A 139 2.36 -17.59 8.79
C LEU A 139 2.07 -18.40 10.05
N THR A 140 2.07 -17.76 11.22
CA THR A 140 1.98 -18.46 12.51
C THR A 140 0.55 -18.67 13.00
N GLY A 141 -0.44 -18.03 12.38
CA GLY A 141 -1.85 -18.13 12.76
C GLY A 141 -2.15 -17.56 14.14
N LYS A 142 -1.30 -16.63 14.62
CA LYS A 142 -1.45 -15.92 15.89
C LYS A 142 -2.20 -14.60 15.72
#